data_AF-A0AAQ3WDH8-F1
#
_entry.id   AF-A0AAQ3WDH8-F1
#
_cell.length_a   1.000
_cell.length_b   1.000
_cell.length_c   1.000
_cell.angle_alpha   90.00
_cell.angle_beta   90.00
_cell.angle_gamma   90.00
#
_symmetry.space_group_name_H-M   'P 1'
#
loop_
_entity.id
_entity.type
_entity.pdbx_description
1 polymer ?
#
loop_
_entity_poly.entity_id
_entity_poly.type
_entity_poly.pdbx_seq_one_letter_code
_entity_poly.pdbx_strand_id
1 'polypeptide(L)'
;MMQSNSDAIMRALDAMNQKLAKLDTIDEVQATVTRLEQQQQDQQAAIQRLENRELDRGRGPPPQGVHGDRPPKLHRIDFPKFDGKADPLLFINKCESFFHQQRILAEEQVWLASFHLEGPAQQWYIRVQREEGTPPWRRFTELLNLRFGPPLRSCPLGKLAACRRTGSVADYSERFLDLLAHAGPLTEPQQVQLFTKGLQEPLSIDV
;
A
#
# COMPACT_ATOMS: atom_id res chain seq x y z
N MET A 1 -20.49 -71.77 -16.20
CA MET A 1 -20.34 -70.79 -17.29
C MET A 1 -21.52 -69.83 -17.41
N MET A 2 -22.78 -70.25 -17.20
CA MET A 2 -23.95 -69.36 -17.37
C MET A 2 -24.07 -68.20 -16.36
N GLN A 3 -23.75 -68.40 -15.06
CA GLN A 3 -23.77 -67.31 -14.07
C GLN A 3 -22.86 -66.12 -14.46
N SER A 4 -21.64 -66.40 -14.96
CA SER A 4 -20.67 -65.36 -15.31
C SER A 4 -21.12 -64.47 -16.46
N ASN A 5 -21.94 -64.99 -17.38
CA ASN A 5 -22.49 -64.19 -18.47
C ASN A 5 -23.62 -63.28 -17.99
N SER A 6 -24.43 -63.74 -17.03
CA SER A 6 -25.50 -62.94 -16.43
C SER A 6 -24.96 -61.74 -15.65
N ASP A 7 -23.88 -61.93 -14.89
CA ASP A 7 -23.26 -60.85 -14.11
C ASP A 7 -22.61 -59.80 -15.02
N ALA A 8 -22.03 -60.21 -16.15
CA ALA A 8 -21.47 -59.29 -17.13
C ALA A 8 -22.56 -58.42 -17.78
N ILE A 9 -23.73 -59.00 -18.06
CA ILE A 9 -24.88 -58.30 -18.62
C ILE A 9 -25.45 -57.28 -17.61
N MET A 10 -25.61 -57.66 -16.35
CA MET A 10 -26.09 -56.75 -15.29
C MET A 10 -25.17 -55.53 -15.12
N ARG A 11 -23.84 -55.73 -15.09
CA ARG A 11 -22.89 -54.61 -15.00
C ARG A 11 -22.92 -53.70 -16.22
N ALA A 12 -23.11 -54.26 -17.41
CA ALA A 12 -23.24 -53.47 -18.63
C ALA A 12 -24.53 -52.63 -18.64
N LEU A 13 -25.63 -53.19 -18.13
CA LEU A 13 -26.90 -52.48 -18.00
C LEU A 13 -26.81 -51.32 -16.99
N ASP A 14 -26.17 -51.55 -15.83
CA ASP A 14 -25.94 -50.50 -14.84
C ASP A 14 -25.04 -49.37 -15.36
N ALA A 15 -23.97 -49.72 -16.09
CA ALA A 15 -23.10 -48.73 -16.72
C ALA A 15 -23.83 -47.89 -17.79
N MET A 16 -24.78 -48.50 -18.51
CA MET A 16 -25.61 -47.81 -19.48
C MET A 16 -26.61 -46.86 -18.81
N ASN A 17 -27.26 -47.31 -17.72
CA ASN A 17 -28.14 -46.47 -16.90
C ASN A 17 -27.39 -45.28 -16.27
N GLN A 18 -26.16 -45.48 -15.81
CA GLN A 18 -25.32 -44.38 -15.32
C GLN A 18 -24.93 -43.39 -16.42
N LYS A 19 -24.69 -43.85 -17.65
CA LYS A 19 -24.42 -42.96 -18.80
C LYS A 19 -25.67 -42.17 -19.17
N LEU A 20 -26.85 -42.79 -19.20
CA LEU A 20 -28.13 -42.12 -19.41
C LEU A 20 -28.37 -41.01 -18.38
N ALA A 21 -28.17 -41.29 -17.09
CA ALA A 21 -28.29 -40.27 -16.04
C ALA A 21 -27.29 -39.10 -16.21
N LYS A 22 -26.08 -39.37 -16.72
CA LYS A 22 -25.10 -38.31 -17.03
C LYS A 22 -25.53 -37.45 -18.22
N LEU A 23 -26.24 -38.02 -19.20
CA LEU A 23 -26.80 -37.25 -20.32
C LEU A 23 -27.87 -36.26 -19.83
N ASP A 24 -28.77 -36.69 -18.92
CA ASP A 24 -29.77 -35.78 -18.34
C ASP A 24 -29.13 -34.60 -17.59
N THR A 25 -28.04 -34.85 -16.85
CA THR A 25 -27.30 -33.77 -16.17
C THR A 25 -26.60 -32.81 -17.14
N ILE A 26 -26.25 -33.24 -18.35
CA ILE A 26 -25.66 -32.37 -19.36
C ILE A 26 -26.70 -31.40 -19.92
N ASP A 27 -27.94 -31.86 -20.15
CA ASP A 27 -29.03 -31.01 -20.62
C ASP A 27 -29.41 -29.97 -19.56
N GLU A 28 -29.40 -30.34 -18.27
CA GLU A 28 -29.58 -29.40 -17.17
C GLU A 28 -28.46 -28.35 -17.12
N VAL A 29 -27.20 -28.78 -17.27
CA VAL A 29 -26.05 -27.86 -17.33
C VAL A 29 -26.16 -26.93 -18.53
N GLN A 30 -26.53 -27.41 -19.71
CA GLN A 30 -26.74 -26.56 -20.89
C GLN A 30 -27.85 -25.53 -20.65
N ALA A 31 -28.97 -25.93 -20.05
CA ALA A 31 -30.04 -25.01 -19.68
C ALA A 31 -29.59 -23.94 -18.68
N THR A 32 -28.72 -24.28 -17.73
CA THR A 32 -28.16 -23.29 -16.79
C THR A 32 -27.19 -22.32 -17.48
N VAL A 33 -26.38 -22.81 -18.42
CA VAL A 33 -25.45 -21.97 -19.21
C VAL A 33 -26.22 -20.94 -20.02
N THR A 34 -27.27 -21.35 -20.74
CA THR A 34 -28.11 -20.42 -21.52
C THR A 34 -28.79 -19.36 -20.62
N ARG A 35 -29.21 -19.74 -19.41
CA ARG A 35 -29.77 -18.77 -18.44
C ARG A 35 -28.73 -17.75 -17.95
N LEU A 36 -27.49 -18.19 -17.70
CA LEU A 36 -26.41 -17.32 -17.28
C LEU A 36 -25.97 -16.37 -18.40
N GLU A 37 -25.92 -16.85 -19.64
CA GLU A 37 -25.62 -16.02 -20.82
C GLU A 37 -26.69 -14.93 -21.00
N GLN A 38 -27.97 -15.28 -20.86
CA GLN A 38 -29.07 -14.30 -20.93
C GLN A 38 -28.96 -13.25 -19.81
N GLN A 39 -28.67 -13.67 -18.57
CA GLN A 39 -28.48 -12.77 -17.45
C GLN A 39 -27.31 -11.80 -17.67
N GLN A 40 -26.22 -12.28 -18.26
CA GLN A 40 -25.06 -11.46 -18.59
C GLN A 40 -25.37 -10.42 -19.68
N GLN A 41 -26.14 -10.80 -20.72
CA GLN A 41 -26.58 -9.86 -21.75
C GLN A 41 -27.49 -8.76 -21.19
N ASP A 42 -28.42 -9.11 -20.30
CA ASP A 42 -29.31 -8.13 -19.66
C ASP A 42 -28.52 -7.15 -18.77
N GLN A 43 -27.50 -7.64 -18.05
CA GLN A 43 -26.59 -6.79 -17.28
C GLN A 43 -25.79 -5.84 -18.17
N GLN A 44 -25.28 -6.30 -19.31
CA GLN A 44 -24.55 -5.44 -20.27
C GLN A 44 -25.46 -4.38 -20.88
N ALA A 45 -26.71 -4.73 -21.22
CA ALA A 45 -27.69 -3.76 -21.74
C ALA A 45 -28.06 -2.69 -20.70
N ALA A 46 -28.12 -3.05 -19.41
CA ALA A 46 -28.36 -2.10 -18.33
C ALA A 46 -27.20 -1.10 -18.16
N ILE A 47 -25.95 -1.56 -18.28
CA ILE A 47 -24.75 -0.71 -18.21
C ILE A 47 -24.75 0.32 -19.34
N GLN A 48 -25.00 -0.10 -20.58
CA GLN A 48 -25.03 0.82 -21.73
C GLN A 48 -26.13 1.89 -21.61
N ARG A 49 -27.28 1.56 -21.01
CA ARG A 49 -28.36 2.53 -20.73
C ARG A 49 -27.95 3.57 -19.69
N LEU A 50 -27.15 3.18 -18.69
CA LEU A 50 -26.62 4.11 -17.70
C LEU A 50 -25.57 5.04 -18.33
N GLU A 51 -24.65 4.49 -19.12
CA GLU A 51 -23.62 5.26 -19.82
C GLU A 51 -24.21 6.31 -20.78
N ASN A 52 -25.20 5.93 -21.59
CA ASN A 52 -25.87 6.87 -22.50
C ASN A 52 -26.64 7.99 -21.76
N ARG A 53 -27.09 7.72 -20.53
CA ARG A 53 -27.80 8.70 -19.70
C ARG A 53 -26.84 9.67 -19.00
N GLU A 54 -25.58 9.31 -18.82
CA GLU A 54 -24.54 10.22 -18.31
C GLU A 54 -24.04 11.20 -19.39
N LEU A 55 -24.06 10.80 -20.67
CA LEU A 55 -23.62 11.65 -21.79
C LEU A 55 -24.59 12.80 -22.10
N ASP A 56 -25.89 12.68 -21.76
CA ASP A 56 -26.90 13.71 -22.01
C ASP A 56 -26.97 14.80 -20.91
N ARG A 57 -26.36 14.55 -19.73
CA ARG A 57 -26.30 15.52 -18.62
C ARG A 57 -25.17 16.55 -18.76
N GLY A 58 -24.34 16.46 -19.79
CA GLY A 58 -23.14 17.31 -19.97
C GLY A 58 -23.33 18.58 -20.80
N ARG A 59 -24.53 18.89 -21.32
CA ARG A 59 -24.74 20.02 -22.25
C ARG A 59 -25.74 21.06 -21.70
N GLY A 60 -25.46 21.59 -20.52
CA GLY A 60 -26.08 22.83 -20.02
C GLY A 60 -25.12 24.02 -20.14
N PRO A 61 -25.59 25.26 -20.37
CA PRO A 61 -24.73 26.44 -20.38
C PRO A 61 -24.11 26.64 -18.97
N PRO A 62 -22.89 27.20 -18.87
CA PRO A 62 -22.18 27.25 -17.60
C PRO A 62 -22.87 28.23 -16.64
N PRO A 63 -23.24 27.81 -15.40
CA PRO A 63 -23.60 28.77 -14.38
C PRO A 63 -22.33 29.31 -13.72
N GLN A 64 -22.27 30.64 -13.65
CA GLN A 64 -21.29 31.35 -12.84
C GLN A 64 -21.44 30.95 -11.37
N GLY A 65 -20.33 30.50 -10.79
CA GLY A 65 -19.97 30.60 -9.38
C GLY A 65 -20.95 30.08 -8.32
N VAL A 66 -20.69 28.88 -7.79
CA VAL A 66 -20.67 28.62 -6.33
C VAL A 66 -19.65 27.49 -6.07
N HIS A 67 -18.58 27.81 -5.34
CA HIS A 67 -17.73 26.81 -4.72
C HIS A 67 -18.49 26.14 -3.57
N GLY A 68 -18.59 24.81 -3.56
CA GLY A 68 -19.07 24.06 -2.40
C GLY A 68 -19.69 22.72 -2.77
N ASP A 69 -19.28 21.67 -2.08
CA ASP A 69 -19.95 20.36 -2.02
C ASP A 69 -19.81 19.39 -3.20
N ARG A 70 -18.58 19.22 -3.70
CA ARG A 70 -18.15 17.85 -4.00
C ARG A 70 -17.65 17.26 -2.67
N PRO A 71 -18.27 16.20 -2.10
CA PRO A 71 -17.63 15.50 -0.99
C PRO A 71 -16.22 15.12 -1.44
N PRO A 72 -15.17 15.38 -0.64
CA PRO A 72 -13.82 15.00 -1.02
C PRO A 72 -13.88 13.52 -1.39
N LYS A 73 -13.47 13.19 -2.62
CA LYS A 73 -13.16 11.81 -2.93
C LYS A 73 -12.14 11.42 -1.88
N LEU A 74 -12.51 10.59 -0.91
CA LEU A 74 -11.58 10.02 0.05
C LEU A 74 -10.50 9.34 -0.78
N HIS A 75 -9.39 10.03 -0.98
CA HIS A 75 -8.24 9.46 -1.63
C HIS A 75 -7.86 8.30 -0.73
N ARG A 76 -8.04 7.07 -1.24
CA ARG A 76 -7.61 5.88 -0.54
C ARG A 76 -6.09 6.00 -0.46
N ILE A 77 -5.60 6.35 0.71
CA ILE A 77 -4.17 6.45 0.96
C ILE A 77 -3.67 5.02 1.06
N ASP A 78 -2.65 4.69 0.28
CA ASP A 78 -2.01 3.39 0.38
C ASP A 78 -1.13 3.35 1.63
N PHE A 79 -1.14 2.21 2.31
CA PHE A 79 -0.29 2.03 3.48
C PHE A 79 1.18 1.89 3.04
N PRO A 80 2.13 2.58 3.70
CA PRO A 80 3.54 2.54 3.32
C PRO A 80 4.14 1.15 3.51
N LYS A 81 5.09 0.78 2.64
CA LYS A 81 5.84 -0.49 2.72
C LYS A 81 7.29 -0.23 3.10
N PHE A 82 7.94 -1.21 3.75
CA PHE A 82 9.34 -1.09 4.16
C PHE A 82 10.10 -2.41 4.07
N ASP A 83 11.19 -2.42 3.29
CA ASP A 83 12.03 -3.61 3.07
C ASP A 83 13.29 -3.66 3.95
N GLY A 84 13.55 -2.61 4.74
CA GLY A 84 14.73 -2.51 5.60
C GLY A 84 16.01 -2.03 4.91
N LYS A 85 15.97 -1.59 3.63
CA LYS A 85 17.17 -1.08 2.94
C LYS A 85 17.38 0.41 3.08
N ALA A 86 16.28 1.17 3.13
CA ALA A 86 16.30 2.62 3.28
C ALA A 86 16.19 3.04 4.75
N ASP A 87 16.35 4.34 5.00
CA ASP A 87 16.14 4.90 6.32
C ASP A 87 14.69 4.69 6.80
N PRO A 88 14.46 4.12 8.01
CA PRO A 88 13.13 3.88 8.55
C PRO A 88 12.36 5.17 8.87
N LEU A 89 13.02 6.33 8.98
CA LEU A 89 12.38 7.60 9.37
C LEU A 89 11.20 7.96 8.46
N LEU A 90 11.39 7.84 7.14
CA LEU A 90 10.34 8.15 6.16
C LEU A 90 9.16 7.18 6.27
N PHE A 91 9.42 5.90 6.50
CA PHE A 91 8.38 4.90 6.72
C PHE A 91 7.57 5.21 7.99
N ILE A 92 8.27 5.48 9.10
CA ILE A 92 7.64 5.83 10.38
C ILE A 92 6.74 7.07 10.22
N ASN A 93 7.25 8.13 9.61
CA ASN A 93 6.50 9.38 9.42
C ASN A 93 5.24 9.17 8.56
N LYS A 94 5.32 8.38 7.48
CA LYS A 94 4.17 8.01 6.65
C LYS A 94 3.15 7.16 7.42
N CYS A 95 3.61 6.20 8.23
CA CYS A 95 2.74 5.41 9.09
C CYS A 95 1.98 6.29 10.09
N GLU A 96 2.68 7.20 10.78
CA GLU A 96 2.05 8.11 11.76
C GLU A 96 1.01 9.03 11.11
N SER A 97 1.33 9.56 9.93
CA SER A 97 0.39 10.36 9.14
C SER A 97 -0.85 9.55 8.75
N PHE A 98 -0.65 8.30 8.31
CA PHE A 98 -1.74 7.38 7.98
C PHE A 98 -2.61 7.06 9.20
N PHE A 99 -1.99 6.72 10.33
CA PHE A 99 -2.70 6.40 11.57
C PHE A 99 -3.53 7.58 12.06
N HIS A 100 -2.98 8.78 11.99
CA HIS A 100 -3.69 10.00 12.35
C HIS A 100 -4.92 10.22 11.45
N GLN A 101 -4.73 10.09 10.13
CA GLN A 101 -5.80 10.35 9.16
C GLN A 101 -6.91 9.31 9.19
N GLN A 102 -6.57 8.03 9.35
CA GLN A 102 -7.52 6.91 9.40
C GLN A 102 -8.01 6.61 10.83
N ARG A 103 -7.52 7.36 11.84
CA ARG A 103 -7.83 7.19 13.26
C ARG A 103 -7.59 5.76 13.77
N ILE A 104 -6.46 5.19 13.38
CA ILE A 104 -6.06 3.84 13.80
C ILE A 104 -5.73 3.85 15.30
N LEU A 105 -6.33 2.91 16.03
CA LEU A 105 -6.11 2.75 17.48
C LEU A 105 -4.67 2.35 17.77
N ALA A 106 -4.13 2.80 18.90
CA ALA A 106 -2.72 2.61 19.24
C ALA A 106 -2.30 1.13 19.28
N GLU A 107 -3.22 0.26 19.67
CA GLU A 107 -3.05 -1.20 19.75
C GLU A 107 -2.96 -1.86 18.37
N GLU A 108 -3.56 -1.24 17.35
CA GLU A 108 -3.62 -1.76 15.98
C GLU A 108 -2.47 -1.25 15.10
N GLN A 109 -1.81 -0.16 15.50
CA GLN A 109 -0.76 0.50 14.70
C GLN A 109 0.39 -0.43 14.33
N VAL A 110 0.96 -1.13 15.33
CA VAL A 110 2.10 -2.03 15.10
C VAL A 110 1.68 -3.26 14.30
N TRP A 111 0.48 -3.79 14.56
CA TRP A 111 -0.06 -4.88 13.77
C TRP A 111 -0.15 -4.49 12.29
N LEU A 112 -0.77 -3.34 12.00
CA LEU A 112 -0.94 -2.84 10.63
C LEU A 112 0.40 -2.53 9.95
N ALA A 113 1.33 -1.88 10.65
CA ALA A 113 2.66 -1.60 10.14
C ALA A 113 3.46 -2.87 9.85
N SER A 114 3.39 -3.85 10.76
CA SER A 114 4.10 -5.12 10.61
C SER A 114 3.65 -5.92 9.39
N PHE A 115 2.38 -5.81 9.00
CA PHE A 115 1.85 -6.47 7.82
C PHE A 115 2.47 -5.94 6.51
N HIS A 116 2.98 -4.71 6.51
CA HIS A 116 3.57 -4.05 5.35
C HIS A 116 5.11 -4.01 5.40
N LEU A 117 5.72 -4.74 6.34
CA LEU A 117 7.14 -5.01 6.31
C LEU A 117 7.42 -6.10 5.27
N GLU A 118 8.51 -5.91 4.53
CA GLU A 118 8.91 -6.82 3.46
C GLU A 118 10.36 -7.25 3.66
N GLY A 119 10.75 -8.38 3.06
CA GLY A 119 12.14 -8.85 3.02
C GLY A 119 12.81 -8.96 4.42
N PRO A 120 14.04 -8.43 4.58
CA PRO A 120 14.76 -8.44 5.86
C PRO A 120 14.02 -7.80 7.03
N ALA A 121 13.21 -6.77 6.80
CA ALA A 121 12.42 -6.12 7.85
C ALA A 121 11.36 -7.06 8.43
N GLN A 122 10.68 -7.83 7.56
CA GLN A 122 9.69 -8.81 8.01
C GLN A 122 10.33 -9.93 8.83
N GLN A 123 11.48 -10.46 8.38
CA GLN A 123 12.19 -11.51 9.10
C GLN A 123 12.66 -11.05 10.49
N TRP A 124 13.13 -9.81 10.58
CA TRP A 124 13.50 -9.20 11.84
C TRP A 124 12.30 -9.07 12.78
N TYR A 125 11.15 -8.60 12.29
CA TYR A 125 9.97 -8.42 13.13
C TYR A 125 9.42 -9.75 13.67
N ILE A 126 9.46 -10.83 12.89
CA ILE A 126 9.09 -12.18 13.38
C ILE A 126 9.91 -12.56 14.62
N ARG A 127 11.20 -12.19 14.67
CA ARG A 127 12.04 -12.44 15.84
C ARG A 127 11.65 -11.57 17.03
N VAL A 128 11.46 -10.26 16.80
CA VAL A 128 10.98 -9.33 17.85
C VAL A 128 9.66 -9.82 18.44
N GLN A 129 8.74 -10.28 17.60
CA GLN A 129 7.43 -10.75 18.03
C GLN A 129 7.51 -12.00 18.91
N ARG A 130 8.51 -12.87 18.69
CA ARG A 130 8.76 -14.04 19.56
C ARG A 130 9.38 -13.67 20.90
N GLU A 131 10.18 -12.61 20.94
CA GLU A 131 10.94 -12.19 22.13
C GLU A 131 10.14 -11.25 23.03
N GLU A 132 9.46 -10.25 22.47
CA GLU A 132 8.76 -9.18 23.22
C GLU A 132 7.23 -9.17 22.97
N GLY A 133 6.68 -10.05 22.11
CA GLY A 133 5.28 -10.00 21.69
C GLY A 133 5.02 -8.85 20.72
N THR A 134 3.83 -8.24 20.75
CA THR A 134 3.55 -7.02 19.97
C THR A 134 3.89 -5.80 20.81
N PRO A 135 5.04 -5.15 20.60
CA PRO A 135 5.41 -3.96 21.36
C PRO A 135 4.46 -2.78 21.03
N PRO A 136 4.33 -1.79 21.92
CA PRO A 136 3.63 -0.54 21.59
C PRO A 136 4.38 0.22 20.48
N TRP A 137 3.68 1.08 19.74
CA TRP A 137 4.24 1.82 18.59
C TRP A 137 5.58 2.50 18.89
N ARG A 138 5.67 3.20 20.03
CA ARG A 138 6.92 3.84 20.48
C ARG A 138 8.10 2.86 20.58
N ARG A 139 7.90 1.69 21.16
CA ARG A 139 8.95 0.68 21.29
C ARG A 139 9.29 0.05 19.94
N PHE A 140 8.29 -0.16 19.10
CA PHE A 140 8.48 -0.63 17.73
C PHE A 140 9.37 0.31 16.91
N THR A 141 9.13 1.64 16.94
CA THR A 141 9.94 2.61 16.20
C THR A 141 11.36 2.74 16.74
N GLU A 142 11.56 2.65 18.07
CA GLU A 142 12.89 2.58 18.68
C GLU A 142 13.68 1.35 18.19
N LEU A 143 13.05 0.17 18.20
CA LEU A 143 13.65 -1.08 17.72
C LEU A 143 13.95 -1.03 16.21
N LEU A 144 13.04 -0.44 15.41
CA LEU A 144 13.21 -0.30 13.97
C LEU A 144 14.40 0.61 13.65
N ASN A 145 14.51 1.75 14.33
CA ASN A 145 15.66 2.66 14.23
C ASN A 145 16.97 2.02 14.70
N LEU A 146 16.93 1.21 15.76
CA LEU A 146 18.11 0.49 16.23
C LEU A 146 18.64 -0.51 15.18
N ARG A 147 17.74 -1.14 14.43
CA ARG A 147 18.10 -2.18 13.46
C ARG A 147 18.46 -1.65 12.07
N PHE A 148 17.70 -0.66 11.59
CA PHE A 148 17.73 -0.17 10.21
C PHE A 148 18.05 1.33 10.10
N GLY A 149 18.03 2.05 11.21
CA GLY A 149 18.37 3.47 11.23
C GLY A 149 19.87 3.71 11.08
N PRO A 150 20.26 5.00 10.92
CA PRO A 150 21.66 5.38 10.91
C PRO A 150 22.37 4.91 12.18
N PRO A 151 23.67 4.56 12.12
CA PRO A 151 24.39 4.06 13.28
C PRO A 151 24.22 4.97 14.50
N LEU A 152 23.98 4.41 15.70
CA LEU A 152 23.79 5.14 16.97
C LEU A 152 24.88 6.18 17.29
N ARG A 153 26.09 6.02 16.74
CA ARG A 153 27.21 6.96 16.88
C ARG A 153 27.23 8.09 15.84
N SER A 154 26.27 8.11 14.94
CA SER A 154 26.08 9.27 14.07
C SER A 154 25.66 10.42 14.97
N CYS A 155 26.53 11.43 15.11
CA CYS A 155 26.16 12.70 15.71
C CYS A 155 25.48 13.50 14.59
N PRO A 156 24.14 13.47 14.45
CA PRO A 156 23.49 13.96 13.23
C PRO A 156 23.64 15.48 13.14
N LEU A 157 23.56 16.17 14.28
CA LEU A 157 23.88 17.59 14.39
C LEU A 157 25.34 17.90 14.02
N GLY A 158 26.29 17.04 14.41
CA GLY A 158 27.70 17.19 14.03
C GLY A 158 27.92 17.02 12.53
N LYS A 159 27.25 16.04 11.92
CA LYS A 159 27.27 15.83 10.46
C LYS A 159 26.61 17.00 9.73
N LEU A 160 25.49 17.52 10.23
CA LEU A 160 24.81 18.70 9.69
C LEU A 160 25.74 19.93 9.74
N ALA A 161 26.39 20.17 10.88
CA ALA A 161 27.35 21.27 11.05
C ALA A 161 28.62 21.13 10.19
N ALA A 162 28.99 19.90 9.83
CA ALA A 162 30.11 19.58 8.94
C ALA A 162 29.68 19.50 7.47
N CYS A 163 28.39 19.60 7.14
CA CYS A 163 27.92 19.53 5.76
C CYS A 163 28.47 20.71 4.97
N ARG A 164 29.08 20.42 3.82
CA ARG A 164 29.68 21.41 2.90
C ARG A 164 29.25 21.08 1.48
N ARG A 165 29.07 22.12 0.67
CA ARG A 165 28.83 21.97 -0.76
C ARG A 165 30.09 21.43 -1.43
N THR A 166 29.97 20.23 -2.00
CA THR A 166 31.04 19.59 -2.80
C THR A 166 30.74 19.55 -4.30
N GLY A 167 29.52 19.96 -4.69
CA GLY A 167 29.01 19.84 -6.07
C GLY A 167 27.96 20.92 -6.35
N SER A 168 26.83 20.54 -6.93
CA SER A 168 25.75 21.49 -7.18
C SER A 168 25.10 21.96 -5.87
N VAL A 169 24.40 23.11 -5.92
CA VAL A 169 23.61 23.59 -4.80
C VAL A 169 22.44 22.64 -4.53
N ALA A 170 21.84 22.04 -5.56
CA ALA A 170 20.76 21.05 -5.41
C ALA A 170 21.21 19.82 -4.62
N ASP A 171 22.34 19.20 -4.99
CA ASP A 171 22.89 18.03 -4.28
C ASP A 171 23.28 18.38 -2.83
N TYR A 172 23.69 19.62 -2.58
CA TYR A 172 23.97 20.10 -1.23
C TYR A 172 22.67 20.27 -0.42
N SER A 173 21.63 20.87 -1.01
CA SER A 173 20.33 21.06 -0.39
C SER A 173 19.69 19.73 0.00
N GLU A 174 19.68 18.74 -0.90
CA GLU A 174 19.14 17.40 -0.61
C GLU A 174 19.88 16.75 0.57
N ARG A 175 21.22 16.72 0.53
CA ARG A 175 22.03 16.18 1.64
C ARG A 175 21.83 16.94 2.95
N PHE A 176 21.64 18.25 2.90
CA PHE A 176 21.41 19.06 4.09
C PHE A 176 20.04 18.72 4.71
N LEU A 177 19.00 18.60 3.90
CA LEU A 177 17.65 18.23 4.36
C LEU A 177 17.61 16.82 4.95
N ASP A 178 18.30 15.86 4.33
CA ASP A 178 18.40 14.49 4.86
C ASP A 178 19.08 14.49 6.24
N LEU A 179 20.17 15.23 6.42
CA LEU A 179 20.84 15.34 7.71
C LEU A 179 19.98 16.08 8.75
N LEU A 180 19.25 17.11 8.32
CA LEU A 180 18.36 17.89 9.18
C LEU A 180 17.23 17.03 9.74
N ALA A 181 16.69 16.10 8.94
CA ALA A 181 15.65 15.17 9.37
C ALA A 181 16.04 14.32 10.60
N HIS A 182 17.35 14.09 10.80
CA HIS A 182 17.90 13.36 11.94
C HIS A 182 18.49 14.24 13.05
N ALA A 183 18.68 15.55 12.81
CA ALA A 183 19.37 16.45 13.74
C ALA A 183 18.52 16.88 14.95
N GLY A 184 17.22 16.56 14.94
CA GLY A 184 16.27 16.98 15.96
C GLY A 184 15.77 18.43 15.76
N PRO A 185 15.05 18.99 16.74
CA PRO A 185 14.43 20.31 16.59
C PRO A 185 15.49 21.42 16.53
N LEU A 186 15.51 22.14 15.41
CA LEU A 186 16.32 23.36 15.21
C LEU A 186 15.39 24.48 14.76
N THR A 187 15.64 25.70 15.26
CA THR A 187 14.89 26.88 14.82
C THR A 187 15.25 27.24 13.37
N GLU A 188 14.33 27.85 12.63
CA GLU A 188 14.58 28.28 11.25
C GLU A 188 15.84 29.15 11.11
N PRO A 189 16.11 30.15 11.99
CA PRO A 189 17.35 30.92 11.92
C PRO A 189 18.62 30.06 12.09
N GLN A 190 18.58 29.03 12.95
CA GLN A 190 19.71 28.11 13.13
C GLN A 190 19.92 27.24 11.88
N GLN A 191 18.84 26.78 11.25
CA GLN A 191 18.92 26.02 10.01
C GLN A 191 19.53 26.85 8.88
N VAL A 192 19.10 28.10 8.72
CA VAL A 192 19.65 29.04 7.72
C VAL A 192 21.13 29.30 7.97
N GLN A 193 21.54 29.60 9.21
CA GLN A 193 22.95 29.82 9.54
C GLN A 193 23.83 28.60 9.22
N LEU A 194 23.36 27.39 9.53
CA LEU A 194 24.06 26.15 9.20
C LEU A 194 24.14 25.92 7.69
N PHE A 195 23.05 26.19 6.98
CA PHE A 195 22.98 26.05 5.53
C PHE A 195 23.93 27.01 4.82
N THR A 196 23.89 28.30 5.15
CA THR A 196 24.74 29.35 4.56
C THR A 196 26.22 29.08 4.83
N LYS A 197 26.55 28.66 6.06
CA LYS A 197 27.93 28.25 6.42
C LYS A 197 28.48 27.15 5.52
N GLY A 198 27.63 26.25 5.01
CA GLY A 198 28.06 25.13 4.17
C GLY A 198 28.14 25.42 2.67
N LEU A 199 27.61 26.55 2.17
CA LEU A 199 27.60 26.88 0.74
C LEU A 199 28.99 27.16 0.14
N GLN A 200 29.95 27.62 0.96
CA GLN A 200 31.30 28.06 0.58
C GLN A 200 31.30 29.25 -0.42
N GLU A 201 32.37 30.06 -0.42
CA GLU A 201 32.51 31.18 -1.37
C GLU A 201 32.57 30.69 -2.83
N PRO A 202 32.02 31.43 -3.81
CA PRO A 202 31.60 32.84 -3.76
C PRO A 202 30.10 33.08 -3.49
N LEU A 203 29.29 32.04 -3.25
CA LEU A 203 27.82 32.19 -3.09
C LEU A 203 27.38 32.61 -1.68
N SER A 204 28.29 32.63 -0.69
CA SER A 204 27.99 33.10 0.67
C SER A 204 27.85 34.62 0.78
N ILE A 205 28.17 35.37 -0.27
CA ILE A 205 28.32 36.83 -0.25
C ILE A 205 27.03 37.54 -0.73
N ASP A 206 26.11 36.81 -1.38
CA ASP A 206 24.90 37.38 -2.03
C ASP A 206 23.57 36.97 -1.36
N VAL A 207 23.57 36.64 -0.06
CA VAL A 207 22.33 36.36 0.72
C VAL A 207 22.20 37.31 1.90
#